data_AF-A0A524QT42-F1
#
_entry.id   AF-A0A524QT42-F1
#
_cell.length_a   1.000
_cell.length_b   1.000
_cell.length_c   1.000
_cell.angle_alpha   90.00
_cell.angle_beta   90.00
_cell.angle_gamma   90.00
#
_symmetry.space_group_name_H-M   'P 1'
#
loop_
_entity.id
_entity.type
_entity.pdbx_description
1 polymer ?
#
loop_
_entity_poly.entity_id
_entity_poly.type
_entity_poly.pdbx_seq_one_letter_code
_entity_poly.pdbx_strand_id
1 'polypeptide(L)'
;MKGETWKIILTLVLIVAAAWYVWPTVQYMTMDDAQKAALKQADPDEFVQLQKRAIKLGLDLQGGMHVVLEVDKSQLDENAAKDAVDRALEIIRNRIDEFGVSEPLIQKQGNDRIVVELPALQDPERARNLIGQTALLEFKLVESPENTQALFKKLDKIAEKLSPTSTTT
;
A
#
# COMPACT_ATOMS: atom_id res chain seq x y z
N MET A 1 25.43 -26.04 -50.55
CA MET A 1 24.93 -25.67 -49.21
C MET A 1 25.49 -24.30 -48.74
N LYS A 2 25.45 -23.24 -49.59
CA LYS A 2 25.96 -21.89 -49.25
C LYS A 2 24.86 -20.86 -48.91
N GLY A 3 23.58 -21.24 -49.06
CA GLY A 3 22.44 -20.35 -48.81
C GLY A 3 22.00 -20.25 -47.34
N GLU A 4 22.50 -21.14 -46.47
CA GLU A 4 22.07 -21.21 -45.06
C GLU A 4 23.04 -20.53 -44.09
N THR A 5 24.29 -20.27 -44.49
CA THR A 5 25.31 -19.66 -43.64
C THR A 5 24.95 -18.23 -43.21
N TRP A 6 24.31 -17.45 -44.08
CA TRP A 6 23.77 -16.12 -43.74
C TRP A 6 22.69 -16.19 -42.64
N LYS A 7 21.82 -17.20 -42.69
CA LYS A 7 20.79 -17.41 -41.66
C LYS A 7 21.45 -17.73 -40.31
N ILE A 8 22.47 -18.59 -40.30
CA ILE A 8 23.23 -18.93 -39.08
C ILE A 8 23.91 -17.68 -38.50
N ILE A 9 24.51 -16.84 -39.35
CA ILE A 9 25.13 -15.58 -38.91
C ILE A 9 24.07 -14.64 -38.31
N LEU A 10 22.91 -14.48 -38.96
CA LEU A 10 21.81 -13.68 -38.43
C LEU A 10 21.30 -14.20 -37.08
N THR A 11 21.13 -15.52 -36.94
CA THR A 11 20.69 -16.14 -35.70
C THR A 11 21.72 -15.95 -34.58
N LEU A 12 23.02 -16.10 -34.86
CA LEU A 12 24.07 -15.85 -33.87
C LEU A 12 24.13 -14.39 -33.45
N VAL A 13 24.03 -13.45 -34.39
CA VAL A 13 23.98 -12.01 -34.09
C VAL A 13 22.77 -11.68 -33.21
N LEU A 14 21.61 -12.27 -33.50
CA LEU A 14 20.39 -12.06 -32.73
C LEU A 14 20.51 -12.62 -31.30
N ILE A 15 21.12 -13.80 -31.13
CA ILE A 15 21.40 -14.39 -29.82
C ILE A 15 22.38 -13.53 -29.02
N VAL A 16 23.46 -13.05 -29.65
CA VAL A 16 24.45 -12.18 -28.99
C VAL A 16 23.82 -10.84 -28.59
N ALA A 17 23.01 -10.24 -29.45
CA ALA A 17 22.28 -9.01 -29.13
C ALA A 17 21.28 -9.22 -27.98
N ALA A 18 20.56 -10.35 -27.96
CA ALA A 18 19.66 -10.71 -26.85
C ALA A 18 20.42 -10.92 -25.54
N ALA A 19 21.57 -11.62 -25.57
CA ALA A 19 22.42 -11.81 -24.41
C ALA A 19 22.98 -10.47 -23.89
N TRP A 20 23.40 -9.57 -24.78
CA TRP A 20 23.87 -8.23 -24.42
C TRP A 20 22.77 -7.38 -23.78
N TYR A 21 21.53 -7.48 -24.28
CA TYR A 21 20.39 -6.75 -23.74
C TYR A 21 19.99 -7.23 -22.33
N VAL A 22 20.08 -8.54 -22.06
CA VAL A 22 19.69 -9.16 -20.78
C VAL A 22 20.82 -9.12 -19.73
N TRP A 23 22.07 -8.98 -20.15
CA TRP A 23 23.24 -8.92 -19.26
C TRP A 23 23.12 -7.94 -18.07
N PRO A 24 22.70 -6.67 -18.24
CA PRO A 24 22.52 -5.75 -17.11
C PRO A 24 21.44 -6.20 -16.12
N THR A 25 20.40 -6.90 -16.57
CA THR A 25 19.36 -7.46 -15.69
C THR A 25 19.92 -8.55 -14.78
N VAL A 26 20.76 -9.43 -15.33
CA VAL A 26 21.41 -10.50 -14.55
C VAL A 26 22.30 -9.91 -13.46
N GLN A 27 23.13 -8.91 -13.81
CA GLN A 27 23.97 -8.19 -12.86
C GLN A 27 23.15 -7.63 -11.68
N TYR A 28 22.06 -6.92 -11.98
CA TYR A 28 21.20 -6.32 -10.96
C TYR A 28 20.52 -7.35 -10.04
N MET A 29 20.04 -8.48 -10.60
CA MET A 29 19.37 -9.52 -9.81
C MET A 29 20.34 -10.36 -8.96
N THR A 30 21.61 -10.47 -9.37
CA THR A 30 22.64 -11.18 -8.57
C THR A 30 23.27 -10.33 -7.46
N MET A 31 23.03 -9.02 -7.43
CA MET A 31 23.53 -8.15 -6.37
C MET A 31 22.76 -8.34 -5.06
N ASP A 32 23.50 -8.58 -3.97
CA ASP A 32 22.95 -8.71 -2.62
C ASP A 32 22.49 -7.35 -2.07
N ASP A 33 21.60 -7.33 -1.08
CA ASP A 33 20.98 -6.09 -0.57
C ASP A 33 22.02 -5.10 -0.01
N ALA A 34 23.12 -5.61 0.55
CA ALA A 34 24.25 -4.81 0.99
C ALA A 34 25.01 -4.12 -0.16
N GLN A 35 25.10 -4.77 -1.33
CA GLN A 35 25.77 -4.22 -2.52
C GLN A 35 24.88 -3.16 -3.19
N LYS A 36 23.57 -3.37 -3.21
CA LYS A 36 22.59 -2.36 -3.66
C LYS A 36 22.62 -1.12 -2.76
N ALA A 37 22.75 -1.30 -1.44
CA ALA A 37 22.89 -0.20 -0.50
C ALA A 37 24.21 0.56 -0.69
N ALA A 38 25.32 -0.14 -0.94
CA ALA A 38 26.61 0.48 -1.24
C ALA A 38 26.61 1.25 -2.58
N LEU A 39 25.99 0.70 -3.64
CA LEU A 39 25.81 1.36 -4.93
C LEU A 39 24.93 2.62 -4.82
N LYS A 40 23.84 2.55 -4.08
CA LYS A 40 22.99 3.71 -3.78
C LYS A 40 23.75 4.85 -3.09
N GLN A 41 24.77 4.50 -2.29
CA GLN A 41 25.57 5.47 -1.54
C GLN A 41 26.78 5.99 -2.32
N ALA A 42 27.35 5.19 -3.23
CA ALA A 42 28.52 5.54 -4.04
C ALA A 42 28.16 6.31 -5.33
N ASP A 43 27.12 5.89 -6.05
CA ASP A 43 26.63 6.57 -7.25
C ASP A 43 25.09 6.46 -7.35
N PRO A 44 24.37 7.46 -6.83
CA PRO A 44 22.90 7.47 -6.82
C PRO A 44 22.29 7.44 -8.22
N ASP A 45 22.95 8.05 -9.22
CA ASP A 45 22.42 8.16 -10.58
C ASP A 45 22.52 6.83 -11.33
N GLU A 46 23.61 6.09 -11.13
CA GLU A 46 23.78 4.74 -11.68
C GLU A 46 22.76 3.76 -11.06
N PHE A 47 22.55 3.84 -9.74
CA PHE A 47 21.54 3.03 -9.05
C PHE A 47 20.13 3.25 -9.60
N VAL A 48 19.73 4.51 -9.80
CA VAL A 48 18.42 4.85 -10.37
C VAL A 48 18.28 4.37 -11.82
N GLN A 49 19.34 4.45 -12.63
CA GLN A 49 19.31 3.94 -14.01
C GLN A 49 19.22 2.41 -14.08
N LEU A 50 19.93 1.71 -13.20
CA LEU A 50 19.85 0.25 -13.09
C LEU A 50 18.45 -0.18 -12.63
N GLN A 51 17.88 0.47 -11.63
CA GLN A 51 16.51 0.18 -11.18
C GLN A 51 15.47 0.46 -12.27
N LYS A 52 15.64 1.51 -13.08
CA LYS A 52 14.75 1.82 -14.21
C LYS A 52 14.86 0.84 -15.38
N ARG A 53 16.04 0.25 -15.60
CA ARG A 53 16.30 -0.72 -16.68
C ARG A 53 16.07 -2.17 -16.25
N ALA A 54 16.06 -2.45 -14.96
CA ALA A 54 15.73 -3.75 -14.42
C ALA A 54 14.25 -4.09 -14.67
N ILE A 55 13.97 -5.36 -14.94
CA ILE A 55 12.61 -5.86 -15.09
C ILE A 55 11.90 -5.68 -13.75
N LYS A 56 10.77 -4.99 -13.76
CA LYS A 56 9.92 -4.83 -12.57
C LYS A 56 9.31 -6.18 -12.23
N LEU A 57 9.55 -6.64 -11.00
CA LEU A 57 9.00 -7.88 -10.52
C LEU A 57 7.55 -7.62 -10.07
N GLY A 58 6.61 -8.43 -10.55
CA GLY A 58 5.22 -8.35 -10.10
C GLY A 58 5.07 -8.82 -8.66
N LEU A 59 3.87 -8.66 -8.09
CA LEU A 59 3.54 -9.09 -6.72
C LEU A 59 3.94 -10.54 -6.42
N ASP A 60 3.73 -11.45 -7.37
CA ASP A 60 4.03 -12.89 -7.22
C ASP A 60 5.55 -13.17 -7.12
N LEU A 61 6.37 -12.29 -7.68
CA LEU A 61 7.83 -12.44 -7.72
C LEU A 61 8.55 -11.58 -6.67
N GLN A 62 8.02 -10.39 -6.37
CA GLN A 62 8.59 -9.43 -5.43
C GLN A 62 7.99 -9.55 -4.02
N GLY A 63 6.87 -10.28 -3.88
CA GLY A 63 6.06 -10.25 -2.68
C GLY A 63 5.33 -8.91 -2.50
N GLY A 64 4.38 -8.88 -1.57
CA GLY A 64 3.58 -7.69 -1.26
C GLY A 64 2.18 -8.03 -0.78
N MET A 65 1.22 -7.16 -1.09
CA MET A 65 -0.16 -7.28 -0.64
C MET A 65 -1.16 -7.09 -1.79
N HIS A 66 -2.12 -7.99 -1.93
CA HIS A 66 -3.30 -7.84 -2.81
C HIS A 66 -4.56 -7.84 -1.95
N VAL A 67 -5.38 -6.80 -2.06
CA VAL A 67 -6.62 -6.64 -1.30
C VAL A 67 -7.75 -6.25 -2.25
N VAL A 68 -8.90 -6.89 -2.08
CA VAL A 68 -10.15 -6.48 -2.71
C VAL A 68 -11.04 -5.90 -1.63
N LEU A 69 -11.41 -4.64 -1.80
CA LEU A 69 -12.31 -3.91 -0.92
C LEU A 69 -13.66 -3.78 -1.60
N GLU A 70 -14.74 -3.91 -0.84
CA GLU A 70 -16.11 -3.72 -1.33
C GLU A 70 -16.74 -2.56 -0.58
N VAL A 71 -17.37 -1.63 -1.30
CA VAL A 71 -18.09 -0.51 -0.69
C VAL A 71 -19.44 -1.00 -0.18
N ASP A 72 -19.73 -0.75 1.10
CA ASP A 72 -21.06 -1.01 1.67
C ASP A 72 -22.08 -0.02 1.10
N LYS A 73 -23.03 -0.54 0.31
CA LYS A 73 -24.10 0.23 -0.35
C LYS A 73 -25.44 0.12 0.36
N SER A 74 -25.52 -0.59 1.48
CA SER A 74 -26.80 -0.93 2.13
C SER A 74 -27.68 0.27 2.48
N GLN A 75 -27.08 1.45 2.65
CA GLN A 75 -27.76 2.70 3.00
C GLN A 75 -27.67 3.80 1.92
N LEU A 76 -27.21 3.47 0.72
CA LEU A 76 -26.94 4.44 -0.35
C LEU A 76 -27.86 4.23 -1.56
N ASP A 77 -28.30 5.32 -2.18
CA ASP A 77 -28.91 5.28 -3.51
C ASP A 77 -27.85 5.02 -4.61
N GLU A 78 -28.27 4.63 -5.81
CA GLU A 78 -27.33 4.24 -6.89
C GLU A 78 -26.34 5.34 -7.28
N ASN A 79 -26.73 6.63 -7.19
CA ASN A 79 -25.83 7.73 -7.51
C ASN A 79 -24.83 7.96 -6.36
N ALA A 80 -25.31 8.00 -5.12
CA ALA A 80 -24.43 8.08 -3.95
C ALA A 80 -23.47 6.89 -3.84
N ALA A 81 -23.87 5.70 -4.28
CA ALA A 81 -23.02 4.52 -4.29
C ALA A 81 -21.84 4.65 -5.27
N LYS A 82 -22.05 5.23 -6.46
CA LYS A 82 -20.95 5.49 -7.42
C LYS A 82 -19.98 6.54 -6.89
N ASP A 83 -20.53 7.63 -6.36
CA ASP A 83 -19.73 8.70 -5.75
C ASP A 83 -18.93 8.19 -4.55
N ALA A 84 -19.51 7.30 -3.73
CA ALA A 84 -18.83 6.69 -2.60
C ALA A 84 -17.63 5.83 -3.04
N VAL A 85 -17.77 5.06 -4.13
CA VAL A 85 -16.66 4.27 -4.68
C VAL A 85 -15.53 5.18 -5.19
N ASP A 86 -15.85 6.26 -5.89
CA ASP A 86 -14.86 7.21 -6.39
C ASP A 86 -14.13 7.94 -5.26
N ARG A 87 -14.85 8.35 -4.22
CA ARG A 87 -14.24 8.93 -3.01
C ARG A 87 -13.37 7.92 -2.26
N ALA A 88 -13.84 6.68 -2.11
CA ALA A 88 -13.05 5.64 -1.46
C ALA A 88 -11.74 5.38 -2.22
N LEU A 89 -11.79 5.34 -3.55
CA LEU A 89 -10.60 5.20 -4.40
C LEU A 89 -9.58 6.31 -4.14
N GLU A 90 -10.03 7.56 -4.08
CA GLU A 90 -9.16 8.73 -3.83
C GLU A 90 -8.54 8.69 -2.43
N ILE A 91 -9.33 8.36 -1.41
CA ILE A 91 -8.85 8.22 -0.02
C ILE A 91 -7.79 7.13 0.07
N ILE A 92 -8.05 5.97 -0.54
CA ILE A 92 -7.12 4.83 -0.54
C ILE A 92 -5.80 5.21 -1.24
N ARG A 93 -5.87 5.91 -2.39
CA ARG A 93 -4.68 6.40 -3.10
C ARG A 93 -3.84 7.32 -2.22
N ASN A 94 -4.46 8.34 -1.63
CA ASN A 94 -3.77 9.30 -0.77
C ASN A 94 -3.10 8.63 0.44
N ARG A 95 -3.72 7.60 1.03
CA ARG A 95 -3.14 6.84 2.15
C ARG A 95 -1.97 5.95 1.74
N ILE A 96 -2.03 5.38 0.54
CA ILE A 96 -0.99 4.48 0.05
C ILE A 96 0.29 5.26 -0.32
N ASP A 97 0.13 6.50 -0.80
CA ASP A 97 1.25 7.39 -1.13
C ASP A 97 2.16 7.64 0.10
N GLU A 98 1.62 7.57 1.33
CA GLU A 98 2.40 7.73 2.57
C GLU A 98 3.34 6.55 2.88
N PHE A 99 3.10 5.37 2.32
CA PHE A 99 3.93 4.18 2.58
C PHE A 99 5.21 4.12 1.75
N GLY A 100 5.40 5.02 0.78
CA GLY A 100 6.60 5.04 -0.07
C GLY A 100 6.75 3.78 -0.94
N VAL A 101 5.64 3.08 -1.22
CA VAL A 101 5.62 1.92 -2.10
C VAL A 101 5.89 2.35 -3.54
N SER A 102 6.71 1.58 -4.25
CA SER A 102 6.99 1.84 -5.66
C SER A 102 5.84 1.29 -6.50
N GLU A 103 5.05 2.19 -7.09
CA GLU A 103 4.03 1.88 -8.10
C GLU A 103 2.86 1.02 -7.61
N PRO A 104 2.02 1.54 -6.68
CA PRO A 104 0.81 0.85 -6.26
C PRO A 104 -0.22 0.77 -7.39
N LEU A 105 -0.87 -0.38 -7.53
CA LEU A 105 -1.98 -0.56 -8.45
C LEU A 105 -3.30 -0.43 -7.70
N ILE A 106 -4.07 0.63 -7.99
CA ILE A 106 -5.35 0.89 -7.35
C ILE A 106 -6.38 1.10 -8.45
N GLN A 107 -7.32 0.17 -8.57
CA GLN A 107 -8.30 0.16 -9.65
C GLN A 107 -9.69 -0.22 -9.16
N LYS A 108 -10.71 0.36 -9.80
CA LYS A 108 -12.10 -0.08 -9.61
C LYS A 108 -12.32 -1.38 -10.37
N GLN A 109 -12.93 -2.36 -9.72
CA GLN A 109 -13.34 -3.62 -10.32
C GLN A 109 -14.87 -3.70 -10.29
N GLY A 110 -15.50 -3.64 -11.46
CA GLY A 110 -16.96 -3.59 -11.55
C GLY A 110 -17.54 -2.28 -10.98
N ASN A 111 -18.61 -2.39 -10.19
CA ASN A 111 -19.40 -1.25 -9.72
C ASN A 111 -19.28 -0.96 -8.20
N ASP A 112 -18.63 -1.82 -7.43
CA ASP A 112 -18.54 -1.75 -5.94
C ASP A 112 -17.13 -1.91 -5.42
N ARG A 113 -16.26 -2.56 -6.19
CA ARG A 113 -15.02 -3.11 -5.66
C ARG A 113 -13.83 -2.26 -6.06
N ILE A 114 -12.86 -2.24 -5.17
CA ILE A 114 -11.57 -1.58 -5.38
C ILE A 114 -10.49 -2.63 -5.14
N VAL A 115 -9.71 -2.89 -6.18
CA VAL A 115 -8.53 -3.76 -6.13
C VAL A 115 -7.32 -2.91 -5.82
N VAL A 116 -6.56 -3.35 -4.82
CA VAL A 116 -5.35 -2.70 -4.35
C VAL A 116 -4.21 -3.70 -4.38
N GLU A 117 -3.15 -3.39 -5.11
CA GLU A 117 -1.92 -4.18 -5.16
C GLU A 117 -0.72 -3.32 -4.77
N LEU A 118 -0.05 -3.70 -3.68
CA LEU A 118 1.12 -3.02 -3.15
C LEU A 118 2.34 -3.94 -3.26
N PRO A 119 3.17 -3.80 -4.30
CA PRO A 119 4.40 -4.59 -4.44
C PRO A 119 5.46 -4.11 -3.44
N ALA A 120 6.36 -5.02 -3.04
CA ALA A 120 7.53 -4.70 -2.21
C ALA A 120 7.20 -4.10 -0.83
N LEU A 121 5.99 -4.35 -0.32
CA LEU A 121 5.53 -3.81 0.95
C LEU A 121 6.20 -4.57 2.11
N GLN A 122 6.87 -3.83 3.01
CA GLN A 122 7.57 -4.43 4.16
C GLN A 122 6.62 -4.90 5.27
N ASP A 123 5.51 -4.19 5.49
CA ASP A 123 4.54 -4.48 6.56
C ASP A 123 3.09 -4.48 6.01
N PRO A 124 2.60 -5.66 5.60
CA PRO A 124 1.22 -5.83 5.11
C PRO A 124 0.15 -5.55 6.16
N GLU A 125 0.40 -5.88 7.43
CA GLU A 125 -0.60 -5.70 8.49
C GLU A 125 -0.84 -4.22 8.78
N ARG A 126 0.22 -3.41 8.79
CA ARG A 126 0.07 -1.95 8.94
C ARG A 126 -0.68 -1.32 7.77
N ALA A 127 -0.40 -1.74 6.53
CA ALA A 127 -1.10 -1.23 5.37
C ALA A 127 -2.58 -1.65 5.36
N ARG A 128 -2.86 -2.91 5.71
CA ARG A 128 -4.23 -3.41 5.89
C ARG A 128 -5.00 -2.61 6.93
N ASN A 129 -4.38 -2.34 8.08
CA ASN A 129 -5.00 -1.55 9.14
C ASN A 129 -5.28 -0.11 8.69
N LEU A 130 -4.35 0.54 7.98
CA LEU A 130 -4.56 1.91 7.51
C LEU A 130 -5.65 1.97 6.44
N ILE A 131 -5.65 1.03 5.48
CA ILE A 131 -6.65 1.00 4.40
C ILE A 131 -8.03 0.62 4.93
N GLY A 132 -8.11 -0.33 5.87
CA GLY A 132 -9.36 -0.82 6.45
C GLY A 132 -9.98 0.10 7.51
N GLN A 133 -9.24 1.05 8.07
CA GLN A 133 -9.79 2.02 9.03
C GLN A 133 -10.60 3.12 8.33
N THR A 134 -11.83 3.35 8.75
CA THR A 134 -12.62 4.51 8.30
C THR A 134 -11.95 5.81 8.79
N ALA A 135 -11.57 6.71 7.87
CA ALA A 135 -11.11 8.06 8.23
C ALA A 135 -12.31 8.93 8.59
N LEU A 136 -12.72 8.87 9.86
CA LEU A 136 -13.69 9.81 10.41
C LEU A 136 -12.96 10.84 11.25
N LEU A 137 -12.76 12.05 10.70
CA LEU A 137 -12.23 13.19 11.44
C LEU A 137 -13.40 14.00 12.01
N GLU A 138 -13.53 14.02 13.34
CA GLU A 138 -14.54 14.83 14.03
C GLU A 138 -13.88 15.98 14.79
N PHE A 139 -14.33 17.20 14.54
CA PHE A 139 -14.00 18.35 15.38
C PHE A 139 -15.07 18.48 16.46
N LYS A 140 -14.67 18.27 17.71
CA LYS A 140 -15.56 18.43 18.87
C LYS A 140 -15.12 19.63 19.70
N LEU A 141 -16.08 20.44 20.12
CA LEU A 141 -15.84 21.47 21.11
C LEU A 141 -15.56 20.81 22.45
N VAL A 142 -14.46 21.22 23.09
CA VAL A 142 -14.09 20.72 24.43
C VAL A 142 -14.86 21.54 25.46
N GLU A 143 -15.55 20.84 26.36
CA GLU A 143 -16.32 21.46 27.44
C GLU A 143 -15.38 22.17 28.44
N SER A 144 -15.89 23.20 29.13
CA SER A 144 -15.06 23.95 30.07
C SER A 144 -14.58 23.07 31.25
N PRO A 145 -13.39 23.35 31.82
CA PRO A 145 -12.88 22.60 32.96
C PRO A 145 -13.81 22.63 34.17
N GLU A 146 -14.53 23.74 34.35
CA GLU A 146 -15.47 23.97 35.45
C GLU A 146 -16.71 23.07 35.31
N ASN A 147 -17.30 23.03 34.11
CA ASN A 147 -18.43 22.18 33.80
C ASN A 147 -18.06 20.69 33.88
N THR A 148 -16.84 20.35 33.43
CA THR A 148 -16.30 19.00 33.50
C THR A 148 -16.15 18.53 34.95
N GLN A 149 -15.61 19.37 35.85
CA GLN A 149 -15.52 19.05 37.28
C GLN A 149 -16.91 18.93 37.94
N ALA A 150 -17.85 19.79 37.57
CA ALA A 150 -19.23 19.70 38.07
C ALA A 150 -19.92 18.41 37.61
N LEU A 151 -19.66 17.96 36.39
CA LEU A 151 -20.14 16.67 35.86
C LEU A 151 -19.51 15.49 36.63
N PHE A 152 -18.19 15.48 36.83
CA PHE A 152 -17.53 14.42 37.59
C PHE A 152 -18.07 14.31 39.02
N LYS A 153 -18.26 15.43 39.73
CA LYS A 153 -18.87 15.43 41.07
C LYS A 153 -20.31 14.88 41.08
N LYS A 154 -21.09 15.15 40.03
CA LYS A 154 -22.44 14.59 39.87
C LYS A 154 -22.39 13.08 39.61
N LEU A 155 -21.45 12.63 38.77
CA LEU A 155 -21.24 11.21 38.48
C LEU A 155 -20.79 10.45 39.72
N ASP A 156 -19.84 10.97 40.50
CA ASP A 156 -19.39 10.35 41.77
C ASP A 156 -20.55 10.23 42.76
N LYS A 157 -21.36 11.28 42.92
CA LYS A 157 -22.52 11.27 43.81
C LYS A 157 -23.58 10.26 43.39
N ILE A 158 -23.75 10.04 42.08
CA ILE A 158 -24.65 9.02 41.54
C ILE A 158 -24.05 7.62 41.75
N ALA A 159 -22.74 7.44 41.50
CA ALA A 159 -22.03 6.18 41.70
C ALA A 159 -22.04 5.74 43.17
N GLU A 160 -21.85 6.67 44.11
CA GLU A 160 -21.93 6.43 45.56
C GLU A 160 -23.36 6.03 45.98
N LYS A 161 -24.38 6.65 45.39
CA LYS A 161 -25.80 6.33 45.64
C LYS A 161 -26.23 4.99 45.02
N LEU A 162 -25.59 4.59 43.92
CA LEU A 162 -25.82 3.32 43.21
C LEU A 162 -24.93 2.18 43.74
N SER A 163 -24.01 2.46 44.64
CA SER A 163 -23.22 1.46 45.36
C SER A 163 -23.84 1.22 46.73
N PRO A 164 -24.88 0.37 46.87
CA PRO A 164 -25.34 -0.04 48.18
C PRO A 164 -24.21 -0.83 48.82
N THR A 165 -23.62 -0.25 49.86
CA THR A 165 -22.83 -0.87 50.93
C THR A 165 -22.46 -2.35 50.69
N SER A 166 -21.36 -2.60 49.97
CA SER A 166 -20.66 -3.88 50.07
C SER A 166 -19.79 -3.86 51.33
N THR A 167 -20.41 -3.86 52.51
CA THR A 167 -19.74 -4.32 53.73
C THR A 167 -20.76 -4.84 54.73
N THR A 168 -20.69 -6.14 55.02
CA THR A 168 -20.95 -6.93 56.24
C THR A 168 -21.43 -8.30 55.74
N THR A 169 -20.60 -9.34 55.63
CA THR A 169 -19.79 -10.04 56.63
C THR A 169 -18.54 -10.65 56.01
#